data_AF-A0A369ATD2-F1
#
_entry.id   AF-A0A369ATD2-F1
#
_cell.length_a   1.000
_cell.length_b   1.000
_cell.length_c   1.000
_cell.angle_alpha   90.00
_cell.angle_beta   90.00
_cell.angle_gamma   90.00
#
_symmetry.space_group_name_H-M   'P 1'
#
loop_
_entity.id
_entity.type
_entity.pdbx_description
1 polymer ?
#
loop_
_entity_poly.entity_id
_entity_poly.type
_entity_poly.pdbx_seq_one_letter_code
_entity_poly.pdbx_strand_id
1 'polypeptide(L)'
;MKKILLYSLSTILLFSLSACKTTNLKSETANSSFTDVEDTSDVEKILAEANKRLAKEKEKRLEEKKNRVQSGEEQVEITGEIIDLFNKPDSGLEFYQVTVKVANVKNDSNELYKGSTGKEYIYFVEPSENKDIDFKTLKSGTKIKINVFQDAYVTEGDPKQTSEEDVTSIQIVE
;
A
#
# COMPACT_ATOMS: atom_id res chain seq x y z
N MET A 1 -40.46 -21.30 -2.89
CA MET A 1 -39.79 -22.50 -2.34
C MET A 1 -38.54 -22.80 -3.14
N LYS A 2 -37.36 -22.57 -2.54
CA LYS A 2 -36.18 -23.48 -2.49
C LYS A 2 -34.97 -22.65 -2.07
N LYS A 3 -34.54 -22.88 -0.83
CA LYS A 3 -33.24 -22.48 -0.25
C LYS A 3 -32.16 -23.31 -0.94
N ILE A 4 -31.00 -22.72 -1.20
CA ILE A 4 -29.69 -23.37 -1.05
C ILE A 4 -28.77 -22.32 -0.37
N LEU A 5 -28.49 -22.57 0.90
CA LEU A 5 -27.30 -22.07 1.58
C LEU A 5 -26.09 -22.84 1.04
N LEU A 6 -24.98 -22.15 0.84
CA LEU A 6 -23.65 -22.74 0.95
C LEU A 6 -22.70 -21.71 1.57
N TYR A 7 -22.40 -21.96 2.83
CA TYR A 7 -21.24 -21.46 3.56
C TYR A 7 -19.99 -22.14 3.00
N SER A 8 -18.91 -21.39 2.76
CA SER A 8 -17.54 -21.92 2.80
C SER A 8 -16.59 -20.76 3.08
N LEU A 9 -16.32 -20.54 4.37
CA LEU A 9 -15.08 -20.93 5.06
C LEU A 9 -13.97 -19.88 4.88
N SER A 10 -14.00 -18.94 5.82
CA SER A 10 -12.94 -18.01 6.15
C SER A 10 -11.71 -18.79 6.64
N THR A 11 -10.55 -18.57 6.02
CA THR A 11 -9.25 -18.89 6.62
C THR A 11 -8.47 -17.59 6.77
N ILE A 12 -8.78 -16.87 7.84
CA ILE A 12 -7.92 -15.83 8.39
C ILE A 12 -6.73 -16.54 9.05
N LEU A 13 -5.55 -16.41 8.46
CA LEU A 13 -4.28 -16.80 9.08
C LEU A 13 -3.86 -15.65 10.02
N LEU A 14 -4.39 -15.67 11.24
CA LEU A 14 -3.92 -14.86 12.36
C LEU A 14 -2.68 -15.53 12.95
N PHE A 15 -1.48 -15.01 12.67
CA PHE A 15 -0.31 -15.28 13.50
C PHE A 15 -0.42 -14.46 14.80
N SER A 16 -1.08 -15.03 15.80
CA SER A 16 -1.04 -14.53 17.17
C SER A 16 0.30 -14.90 17.81
N LEU A 17 1.25 -13.97 17.79
CA LEU A 17 2.34 -13.91 18.76
C LEU A 17 1.75 -13.51 20.12
N SER A 18 1.59 -14.45 21.04
CA SER A 18 1.65 -14.15 22.48
C SER A 18 1.73 -15.38 23.39
N ALA A 19 2.59 -15.21 24.38
CA ALA A 19 2.63 -15.84 25.69
C ALA A 19 3.19 -17.26 25.81
N CYS A 20 4.50 -17.28 26.05
CA CYS A 20 5.14 -17.94 27.20
C CYS A 20 4.15 -18.52 28.24
N LYS A 21 4.11 -19.85 28.36
CA LYS A 21 3.64 -20.54 29.56
C LYS A 21 4.69 -21.59 29.93
N THR A 22 5.25 -21.39 31.11
CA THR A 22 6.10 -22.30 31.86
C THR A 22 5.41 -23.64 32.08
N THR A 23 6.00 -24.72 31.59
CA THR A 23 5.77 -26.08 32.08
C THR A 23 7.09 -26.83 32.12
N ASN A 24 7.42 -27.30 33.34
CA ASN A 24 8.53 -28.17 33.70
C ASN A 24 8.75 -29.28 32.66
N LEU A 25 9.92 -29.27 32.02
CA LEU A 25 10.44 -30.42 31.29
C LEU A 25 11.62 -30.99 32.08
N LYS A 26 11.36 -32.21 32.53
CA LYS A 26 12.22 -33.15 33.23
C LYS A 26 13.60 -33.20 32.57
N SER A 27 14.64 -33.07 33.39
CA SER A 27 16.05 -33.12 33.00
C SER A 27 16.39 -34.47 32.37
N GLU A 28 16.84 -34.45 31.12
CA GLU A 28 17.78 -35.44 30.60
C GLU A 28 18.99 -34.67 30.08
N THR A 29 20.05 -34.73 30.86
CA THR A 29 21.37 -34.15 30.60
C THR A 29 22.00 -34.87 29.42
N ALA A 30 21.75 -34.39 28.20
CA ALA A 30 22.65 -34.59 27.09
C ALA A 30 23.60 -33.40 27.05
N ASN A 31 24.87 -33.64 27.40
CA ASN A 31 25.95 -32.68 27.21
C ASN A 31 26.06 -32.35 25.71
N SER A 32 25.37 -31.30 25.27
CA SER A 32 25.71 -30.57 24.06
C SER A 32 26.38 -29.31 24.54
N SER A 33 27.70 -29.26 24.42
CA SER A 33 28.45 -28.02 24.54
C SER A 33 27.93 -27.09 23.46
N PHE A 34 27.05 -26.17 23.83
CA PHE A 34 26.68 -25.05 22.99
C PHE A 34 27.91 -24.14 22.95
N THR A 35 28.76 -24.37 21.95
CA THR A 35 29.80 -23.43 21.59
C THR A 35 29.14 -22.15 21.12
N ASP A 36 29.59 -21.06 21.71
CA ASP A 36 29.35 -19.67 21.36
C ASP A 36 29.31 -19.39 19.85
N VAL A 37 28.33 -18.56 19.47
CA VAL A 37 28.36 -17.51 18.43
C VAL A 37 28.94 -17.89 17.06
N GLU A 38 28.07 -18.14 16.07
CA GLU A 38 28.25 -17.96 14.61
C GLU A 38 26.90 -18.34 13.98
N ASP A 39 26.05 -17.43 13.47
CA ASP A 39 26.15 -16.87 12.11
C ASP A 39 25.18 -15.68 11.90
N THR A 40 25.31 -14.59 12.66
CA THR A 40 24.52 -13.37 12.38
C THR A 40 24.95 -12.69 11.06
N SER A 41 26.19 -12.96 10.61
CA SER A 41 26.75 -12.53 9.32
C SER A 41 25.91 -12.98 8.13
N ASP A 42 25.49 -14.25 8.12
CA ASP A 42 24.71 -14.80 7.00
C ASP A 42 23.29 -14.22 6.95
N VAL A 43 22.67 -13.96 8.11
CA VAL A 43 21.37 -13.29 8.19
C VAL A 43 21.46 -11.83 7.73
N GLU A 44 22.49 -11.10 8.16
CA GLU A 44 22.72 -9.71 7.72
C GLU A 44 22.99 -9.62 6.22
N LYS A 45 23.75 -10.57 5.67
CA LYS A 45 24.04 -10.66 4.23
C LYS A 45 22.80 -10.97 3.41
N ILE A 46 21.96 -11.90 3.86
CA ILE A 46 20.66 -12.21 3.23
C ILE A 46 19.75 -10.99 3.27
N LEU A 47 19.66 -10.30 4.42
CA LEU A 47 18.85 -9.09 4.56
C LEU A 47 19.34 -7.96 3.66
N ALA A 48 20.66 -7.74 3.59
CA ALA A 48 21.26 -6.75 2.71
C ALA A 48 21.01 -7.07 1.22
N GLU A 49 21.10 -8.34 0.84
CA GLU A 49 20.83 -8.77 -0.54
C GLU A 49 19.33 -8.64 -0.89
N ALA A 50 18.44 -9.00 0.04
CA ALA A 50 16.99 -8.81 -0.11
C ALA A 50 16.64 -7.32 -0.28
N ASN A 51 17.19 -6.44 0.57
CA ASN A 51 17.00 -4.99 0.48
C ASN A 51 17.53 -4.43 -0.85
N LYS A 52 18.67 -4.92 -1.32
CA LYS A 52 19.24 -4.51 -2.62
C LYS A 52 18.36 -4.93 -3.79
N ARG A 53 17.77 -6.14 -3.75
CA ARG A 53 16.84 -6.62 -4.78
C ARG A 53 15.55 -5.79 -4.77
N LEU A 54 14.99 -5.53 -3.59
CA LEU A 54 13.80 -4.71 -3.42
C LEU A 54 14.01 -3.28 -3.95
N ALA A 55 15.15 -2.66 -3.63
CA ALA A 55 15.48 -1.33 -4.13
C ALA A 55 15.59 -1.29 -5.68
N LYS A 56 16.21 -2.30 -6.30
CA LYS A 56 16.30 -2.40 -7.76
C LYS A 56 14.93 -2.59 -8.43
N GLU A 57 14.08 -3.43 -7.85
CA GLU A 57 12.73 -3.65 -8.36
C GLU A 57 11.91 -2.38 -8.26
N LYS A 58 12.01 -1.66 -7.14
CA LYS A 58 11.36 -0.35 -6.96
C LYS A 58 11.85 0.67 -7.99
N GLU A 59 13.16 0.81 -8.18
CA GLU A 59 13.73 1.73 -9.16
C GLU A 59 13.22 1.41 -10.58
N LYS A 60 13.14 0.13 -10.92
CA LYS A 60 12.57 -0.31 -12.20
C LYS A 60 11.10 0.09 -12.34
N ARG A 61 10.25 -0.17 -11.33
CA ARG A 61 8.83 0.20 -11.36
C ARG A 61 8.64 1.71 -11.48
N LEU A 62 9.44 2.49 -10.75
CA LEU A 62 9.42 3.95 -10.80
C LEU A 62 9.81 4.47 -12.19
N GLU A 63 10.81 3.85 -12.81
CA GLU A 63 11.25 4.19 -14.16
C GLU A 63 10.17 3.84 -15.21
N GLU A 64 9.54 2.67 -15.10
CA GLU A 64 8.42 2.26 -15.97
C GLU A 64 7.24 3.25 -15.85
N LYS A 65 6.85 3.60 -14.63
CA LYS A 65 5.81 4.60 -14.35
C LYS A 65 6.16 5.96 -14.96
N LYS A 66 7.39 6.47 -14.77
CA LYS A 66 7.85 7.72 -15.38
C LYS A 66 7.79 7.67 -16.90
N ASN A 67 8.20 6.57 -17.50
CA ASN A 67 8.14 6.39 -18.94
C ASN A 67 6.71 6.39 -19.47
N ARG A 68 5.76 5.77 -18.76
CA ARG A 68 4.32 5.82 -19.08
C ARG A 68 3.75 7.24 -18.97
N VAL A 69 4.14 7.99 -17.94
CA VAL A 69 3.73 9.41 -17.82
C VAL A 69 4.32 10.25 -18.95
N GLN A 70 5.60 10.04 -19.31
CA GLN A 70 6.28 10.78 -20.38
C GLN A 70 5.79 10.42 -21.78
N SER A 71 5.34 9.18 -22.00
CA SER A 71 4.74 8.76 -23.28
C SER A 71 3.35 9.38 -23.51
N GLY A 72 2.78 10.04 -22.50
CA GLY A 72 1.47 10.68 -22.58
C GLY A 72 0.33 9.69 -22.48
N GLU A 73 0.53 8.58 -21.75
CA GLU A 73 -0.53 7.63 -21.49
C GLU A 73 -1.75 8.32 -20.85
N GLU A 74 -2.95 7.94 -21.31
CA GLU A 74 -4.20 8.52 -20.84
C GLU A 74 -4.37 8.30 -19.33
N GLN A 75 -4.93 9.30 -18.66
CA GLN A 75 -5.09 9.31 -17.21
C GLN A 75 -6.49 9.78 -16.83
N VAL A 76 -7.00 9.20 -15.74
CA VAL A 76 -8.23 9.63 -15.09
C VAL A 76 -7.87 10.73 -14.10
N GLU A 77 -8.56 11.87 -14.20
CA GLU A 77 -8.42 12.97 -13.24
C GLU A 77 -9.53 12.84 -12.19
N ILE A 78 -9.16 12.60 -10.94
CA ILE A 78 -10.06 12.59 -9.80
C ILE A 78 -9.85 13.88 -9.00
N THR A 79 -10.93 14.57 -8.69
CA THR A 79 -10.92 15.74 -7.79
C THR A 79 -11.81 15.46 -6.60
N GLY A 80 -11.39 15.91 -5.43
CA GLY A 80 -12.10 15.62 -4.19
C GLY A 80 -11.49 16.33 -2.99
N GLU A 81 -11.96 15.95 -1.82
CA GLU A 81 -11.49 16.49 -0.54
C GLU A 81 -10.88 15.37 0.30
N ILE A 82 -9.74 15.64 0.92
CA ILE A 82 -9.11 14.71 1.87
C ILE A 82 -10.05 14.53 3.05
N ILE A 83 -10.35 13.28 3.40
CA ILE A 83 -11.10 12.92 4.61
C ILE A 83 -10.14 12.51 5.71
N ASP A 84 -9.16 11.68 5.37
CA ASP A 84 -8.15 11.16 6.29
C ASP A 84 -6.79 11.00 5.59
N LEU A 85 -5.72 11.03 6.37
CA LEU A 85 -4.35 10.92 5.90
C LEU A 85 -3.50 10.18 6.93
N PHE A 86 -2.91 9.07 6.52
CA PHE A 86 -2.06 8.24 7.38
C PHE A 86 -0.73 7.91 6.69
N ASN A 87 0.38 8.11 7.39
CA ASN A 87 1.69 7.65 6.93
C ASN A 87 1.82 6.15 7.28
N LYS A 88 2.12 5.31 6.28
CA LYS A 88 2.44 3.89 6.48
C LYS A 88 3.96 3.67 6.47
N PRO A 89 4.64 3.70 7.63
CA PRO A 89 6.09 3.46 7.71
C PRO A 89 6.48 1.99 7.63
N ASP A 90 5.55 1.05 7.86
CA ASP A 90 5.85 -0.37 8.09
C ASP A 90 6.36 -1.13 6.85
N SER A 91 6.33 -0.52 5.66
CA SER A 91 6.83 -1.13 4.42
C SER A 91 8.32 -0.85 4.16
N GLY A 92 9.00 -0.11 5.03
CA GLY A 92 10.37 0.36 4.78
C GLY A 92 10.45 1.47 3.71
N LEU A 93 9.30 1.96 3.25
CA LEU A 93 9.13 3.03 2.28
C LEU A 93 8.16 4.07 2.86
N GLU A 94 8.46 5.36 2.69
CA GLU A 94 7.55 6.42 3.16
C GLU A 94 6.40 6.56 2.15
N PHE A 95 5.23 6.01 2.49
CA PHE A 95 3.99 6.19 1.72
C PHE A 95 2.92 6.84 2.56
N TYR A 96 2.10 7.66 1.90
CA TYR A 96 0.90 8.22 2.49
C TYR A 96 -0.33 7.52 1.92
N GLN A 97 -1.15 7.00 2.81
CA GLN A 97 -2.51 6.60 2.52
C GLN A 97 -3.38 7.85 2.61
N VAL A 98 -3.94 8.28 1.47
CA VAL A 98 -4.82 9.46 1.36
C VAL A 98 -6.23 8.97 1.10
N THR A 99 -7.14 9.16 2.06
CA THR A 99 -8.57 8.88 1.87
C THR A 99 -9.26 10.14 1.36
N VAL A 100 -9.98 10.02 0.25
CA VAL A 100 -10.54 11.17 -0.48
C VAL A 100 -12.01 10.93 -0.74
N LYS A 101 -12.83 11.92 -0.43
CA LYS A 101 -14.23 11.96 -0.87
C LYS A 101 -14.27 12.55 -2.28
N VAL A 102 -14.65 11.73 -3.25
CA VAL A 102 -14.62 12.09 -4.66
C VAL A 102 -15.71 13.12 -4.96
N ALA A 103 -15.34 14.26 -5.52
CA ALA A 103 -16.25 15.30 -5.96
C ALA A 103 -16.53 15.20 -7.46
N ASN A 104 -15.50 14.95 -8.27
CA ASN A 104 -15.64 14.86 -9.72
C ASN A 104 -14.54 13.98 -10.34
N VAL A 105 -14.89 13.28 -11.42
CA VAL A 105 -13.98 12.44 -12.20
C VAL A 105 -14.04 12.89 -13.66
N LYS A 106 -12.88 13.04 -14.30
CA LYS A 106 -12.77 13.34 -15.74
C LYS A 106 -11.93 12.29 -16.43
N ASN A 107 -12.20 12.15 -17.74
CA ASN A 107 -11.47 11.27 -18.64
C ASN A 107 -11.52 9.78 -18.22
N ASP A 108 -12.54 9.32 -17.48
CA ASP A 108 -12.68 7.90 -17.11
C ASP A 108 -13.26 7.07 -18.26
N SER A 109 -12.45 6.82 -19.30
CA SER A 109 -12.88 6.11 -20.52
C SER A 109 -13.14 4.63 -20.27
N ASN A 110 -12.44 4.04 -19.29
CA ASN A 110 -12.61 2.64 -18.87
C ASN A 110 -13.70 2.44 -17.79
N GLU A 111 -14.39 3.50 -17.36
CA GLU A 111 -15.47 3.48 -16.38
C GLU A 111 -15.08 2.88 -15.00
N LEU A 112 -13.80 2.89 -14.63
CA LEU A 112 -13.31 2.33 -13.35
C LEU A 112 -13.82 3.08 -12.13
N TYR A 113 -14.07 4.38 -12.30
CA TYR A 113 -14.55 5.30 -11.27
C TYR A 113 -16.01 5.70 -11.52
N LYS A 114 -16.76 4.97 -12.34
CA LYS A 114 -18.18 5.22 -12.57
C LYS A 114 -18.98 5.13 -11.27
N GLY A 115 -19.73 6.20 -10.98
CA GLY A 115 -20.51 6.30 -9.74
C GLY A 115 -19.68 6.43 -8.47
N SER A 116 -18.43 6.91 -8.59
CA SER A 116 -17.54 7.23 -7.46
C SER A 116 -17.88 8.55 -6.78
N THR A 117 -18.52 9.51 -7.48
CA THR A 117 -18.89 10.82 -6.90
C THR A 117 -19.67 10.67 -5.60
N GLY A 118 -19.20 11.34 -4.55
CA GLY A 118 -19.74 11.30 -3.19
C GLY A 118 -19.21 10.16 -2.32
N LYS A 119 -18.48 9.19 -2.90
CA LYS A 119 -17.89 8.05 -2.18
C LYS A 119 -16.44 8.33 -1.79
N GLU A 120 -15.96 7.50 -0.87
CA GLU A 120 -14.57 7.53 -0.40
C GLU A 120 -13.71 6.56 -1.19
N TYR A 121 -12.51 7.02 -1.55
CA TYR A 121 -11.47 6.24 -2.21
C TYR A 121 -10.15 6.44 -1.49
N ILE A 122 -9.37 5.38 -1.38
CA ILE A 122 -8.03 5.38 -0.81
C ILE A 122 -7.00 5.39 -1.94
N TYR A 123 -6.03 6.29 -1.83
CA TYR A 123 -4.90 6.38 -2.74
C TYR A 123 -3.60 6.23 -1.95
N PHE A 124 -2.70 5.39 -2.44
CA PHE A 124 -1.34 5.30 -1.91
C PHE A 124 -0.43 6.19 -2.73
N VAL A 125 0.25 7.11 -2.05
CA VAL A 125 1.06 8.14 -2.70
C VAL A 125 2.47 8.13 -2.15
N GLU A 126 3.46 8.12 -3.04
CA GLU A 126 4.85 8.28 -2.67
C GLU A 126 5.23 9.78 -2.65
N PRO A 127 5.68 10.34 -1.51
CA PRO A 127 6.11 11.73 -1.42
C PRO A 127 7.32 12.05 -2.28
N SER A 128 8.20 11.07 -2.51
CA SER A 128 9.42 11.25 -3.32
C SER A 128 9.11 11.63 -4.77
N GLU A 129 7.93 11.24 -5.26
CA GLU A 129 7.39 11.55 -6.59
C GLU A 129 6.58 12.88 -6.60
N ASN A 130 6.17 13.37 -5.43
CA ASN A 130 5.25 14.51 -5.27
C ASN A 130 5.88 15.60 -4.37
N LYS A 131 7.09 16.03 -4.73
CA LYS A 131 7.95 16.89 -3.90
C LYS A 131 7.38 18.27 -3.60
N ASP A 132 6.42 18.73 -4.38
CA ASP A 132 5.78 20.04 -4.22
C ASP A 132 4.72 20.05 -3.09
N ILE A 133 4.42 18.88 -2.51
CA ILE A 133 3.44 18.72 -1.42
C ILE A 133 4.14 18.28 -0.15
N ASP A 134 3.99 19.08 0.91
CA ASP A 134 4.30 18.65 2.26
C ASP A 134 3.10 17.89 2.86
N PHE A 135 3.09 16.57 2.68
CA PHE A 135 2.03 15.69 3.17
C PHE A 135 1.80 15.81 4.67
N LYS A 136 2.80 16.18 5.47
CA LYS A 136 2.64 16.34 6.93
C LYS A 136 1.78 17.54 7.31
N THR A 137 1.59 18.48 6.39
CA THR A 137 0.80 19.70 6.60
C THR A 137 -0.62 19.61 6.07
N LEU A 138 -0.92 18.59 5.25
CA LEU A 138 -2.24 18.36 4.69
C LEU A 138 -3.25 18.04 5.81
N LYS A 139 -4.48 18.52 5.64
CA LYS A 139 -5.55 18.35 6.62
C LYS A 139 -6.80 17.81 5.93
N SER A 140 -7.67 17.22 6.75
CA SER A 140 -9.04 16.92 6.31
C SER A 140 -9.72 18.20 5.78
N GLY A 141 -10.45 18.08 4.68
CA GLY A 141 -11.06 19.17 3.93
C GLY A 141 -10.15 19.82 2.88
N THR A 142 -8.86 19.49 2.80
CA THR A 142 -8.00 19.99 1.72
C THR A 142 -8.49 19.43 0.38
N LYS A 143 -8.77 20.33 -0.57
CA LYS A 143 -9.13 19.97 -1.94
C LYS A 143 -7.90 19.54 -2.71
N ILE A 144 -8.02 18.42 -3.42
CA ILE A 144 -6.94 17.84 -4.18
C ILE A 144 -7.42 17.35 -5.55
N LYS A 145 -6.45 17.21 -6.44
CA LYS A 145 -6.56 16.52 -7.71
C LYS A 145 -5.58 15.35 -7.69
N ILE A 146 -6.05 14.16 -8.01
CA ILE A 146 -5.26 12.94 -8.15
C ILE A 146 -5.38 12.48 -9.60
N ASN A 147 -4.26 12.21 -10.25
CA ASN A 147 -4.25 11.56 -11.55
C ASN A 147 -3.84 10.09 -11.37
N VAL A 148 -4.51 9.22 -12.10
CA VAL A 148 -4.23 7.78 -12.13
C VAL A 148 -4.26 7.28 -13.57
N PHE A 149 -3.58 6.18 -13.89
CA PHE A 149 -3.69 5.57 -15.23
C PHE A 149 -5.10 5.05 -15.52
N GLN A 150 -5.48 4.97 -16.80
CA GLN A 150 -6.79 4.41 -17.23
C GLN A 150 -6.98 2.94 -16.85
N ASP A 151 -5.90 2.19 -16.73
CA ASP A 151 -5.90 0.76 -16.41
C ASP A 151 -5.59 0.48 -14.93
N ALA A 152 -5.70 1.52 -14.09
CA ALA A 152 -5.41 1.43 -12.66
C ALA A 152 -6.14 0.27 -12.00
N TYR A 153 -5.43 -0.46 -11.14
CA TYR A 153 -6.05 -1.50 -10.33
C TYR A 153 -6.84 -0.86 -9.18
N VAL A 154 -8.15 -1.10 -9.15
CA VAL A 154 -9.07 -0.62 -8.11
C VAL A 154 -9.71 -1.80 -7.39
N THR A 155 -9.54 -1.88 -6.07
CA THR A 155 -10.11 -2.97 -5.26
C THR A 155 -11.64 -2.94 -5.21
N GLU A 156 -12.27 -4.08 -4.92
CA GLU A 156 -13.73 -4.17 -4.72
C GLU A 156 -14.23 -3.73 -3.32
N GLY A 157 -13.33 -3.37 -2.40
CA GLY A 157 -13.66 -2.96 -1.03
C GLY A 157 -14.36 -1.59 -0.91
N ASP A 158 -14.87 -1.29 0.29
CA ASP A 158 -15.42 0.03 0.64
C ASP A 158 -14.69 0.58 1.89
N PRO A 159 -13.91 1.67 1.79
CA PRO A 159 -13.61 2.40 0.56
C PRO A 159 -12.77 1.59 -0.44
N LYS A 160 -12.96 1.86 -1.73
CA LYS A 160 -12.14 1.29 -2.81
C LYS A 160 -10.73 1.87 -2.74
N GLN A 161 -9.73 1.11 -3.17
CA GLN A 161 -8.33 1.49 -3.08
C GLN A 161 -7.65 1.39 -4.44
N THR A 162 -6.77 2.35 -4.74
CA THR A 162 -5.93 2.38 -5.95
C THR A 162 -4.47 2.16 -5.57
N SER A 163 -3.76 1.33 -6.34
CA SER A 163 -2.34 1.01 -6.12
C SER A 163 -1.43 2.24 -6.25
N GLU A 164 -0.31 2.24 -5.53
CA GLU A 164 0.72 3.30 -5.60
C GLU A 164 1.36 3.43 -6.99
N GLU A 165 1.45 2.32 -7.72
CA GLU A 165 2.02 2.25 -9.07
C GLU A 165 1.13 2.98 -10.08
N ASP A 166 -0.16 3.06 -9.79
CA ASP A 166 -1.17 3.61 -10.68
C ASP A 166 -1.43 5.10 -10.42
N VAL A 167 -1.09 5.61 -9.24
CA VAL A 167 -1.23 7.04 -8.90
C VAL A 167 -0.07 7.83 -9.50
N THR A 168 -0.32 8.60 -10.55
CA THR A 168 0.73 9.33 -11.28
C THR A 168 1.10 10.66 -10.64
N SER A 169 0.14 11.35 -10.00
CA SER A 169 0.38 12.60 -9.29
C SER A 169 -0.75 12.96 -8.35
N ILE A 170 -0.43 13.77 -7.34
CA ILE A 170 -1.39 14.48 -6.51
C ILE A 170 -1.03 15.98 -6.50
N GLN A 171 -2.05 16.84 -6.49
CA GLN A 171 -1.92 18.30 -6.49
C GLN A 171 -2.96 18.91 -5.55
N ILE A 172 -2.60 19.96 -4.82
CA ILE A 172 -3.57 20.76 -4.06
C ILE A 172 -4.33 21.67 -5.03
N VAL A 173 -5.64 21.81 -4.83
CA VAL A 173 -6.50 22.67 -5.64
C VAL A 173 -7.05 23.78 -4.74
N GLU A 174 -6.86 25.04 -5.12
CA GLU A 174 -7.39 26.21 -4.40
C GLU A 174 -8.90 26.41 -4.66
#